data_AF-A0A558J1X4-F1
#
_entry.id   AF-A0A558J1X4-F1
#
_cell.length_a   1.000
_cell.length_b   1.000
_cell.length_c   1.000
_cell.angle_alpha   90.00
_cell.angle_beta   90.00
_cell.angle_gamma   90.00
#
_symmetry.space_group_name_H-M   'P 1'
#
loop_
_entity.id
_entity.type
_entity.pdbx_description
1 polymer ?
#
loop_
_entity_poly.entity_id
_entity_poly.type
_entity_poly.pdbx_seq_one_letter_code
_entity_poly.pdbx_strand_id
1 'polypeptide(L)'
;MYLRDGIVDVRLLLMLLTVLLMPSFIFVFLDTSSLAIGMLLSSFLIQTILMTSRGAFKIDAELLFLFSIILLLVAFNCAVICFIYQDVKPLLSLVWFFVAFTAMLLGRYIFHLSFNKIYCTLFYAIVLLLLIGWFEILFGMHWGGYGSLEKSVFPFSEESHYALALCMMILPYILISKSFKVVTIFLLNVLLLALLFPNLTLLVVFCLSCLVFVLRMQTVYLFLCAGMLVFFGLVFFIFLLDYFPYFQSRLTFENSDNLTTLVFLQGWIMAYTNLVETYGLGIGFQMLGTEATYFPNVSERIYYLTGKYFNIYDGGFLLAKVVAEFGVLGVLLVAFYVFYLFKIAFYINRYFRVSKGDAVNEEQLKKRILIYGFFIAFSIEFFLRGYGYFSPGVFIVIAALYVSFLNKRRIVV
;
A
#
# COMPACT_ATOMS: atom_id res chain seq x y z
N MET A 1 5.77 -10.81 27.86
CA MET A 1 6.92 -11.58 27.33
C MET A 1 7.69 -10.64 26.38
N TYR A 2 8.92 -10.25 26.74
CA TYR A 2 9.87 -9.39 25.99
C TYR A 2 9.57 -7.88 25.83
N LEU A 3 9.66 -7.11 26.92
CA LEU A 3 10.32 -5.79 26.85
C LEU A 3 11.68 -5.97 27.52
N ARG A 4 12.65 -6.52 26.76
CA ARG A 4 14.05 -6.55 27.18
C ARG A 4 14.74 -5.46 26.37
N ASP A 5 15.42 -4.55 27.05
CA ASP A 5 16.08 -3.41 26.45
C ASP A 5 16.92 -3.82 25.23
N GLY A 6 16.77 -3.08 24.12
CA GLY A 6 17.58 -3.26 22.90
C GLY A 6 16.99 -4.16 21.81
N ILE A 7 15.79 -4.74 22.00
CA ILE A 7 15.14 -5.56 20.96
C ILE A 7 14.39 -4.72 19.92
N VAL A 8 13.78 -3.60 20.31
CA VAL A 8 13.00 -2.73 19.41
C VAL A 8 13.88 -1.58 18.93
N ASP A 9 13.84 -1.31 17.63
CA ASP A 9 14.43 -0.09 17.09
C ASP A 9 13.40 1.04 17.15
N VAL A 10 13.53 1.91 18.16
CA VAL A 10 12.60 3.04 18.41
C VAL A 10 12.62 4.03 17.24
N ARG A 11 13.77 4.23 16.59
CA ARG A 11 13.89 5.12 15.43
C ARG A 11 13.08 4.56 14.26
N LEU A 12 13.21 3.26 13.96
CA LEU A 12 12.40 2.61 12.93
C LEU A 12 10.91 2.68 13.26
N LEU A 13 10.53 2.47 14.52
CA LEU A 13 9.13 2.56 14.94
C LEU A 13 8.58 3.97 14.67
N LEU A 14 9.30 5.01 15.10
CA LEU A 14 8.91 6.40 14.84
C LEU A 14 8.81 6.68 13.34
N MET A 15 9.81 6.27 12.54
CA MET A 15 9.78 6.45 11.08
C MET A 15 8.55 5.76 10.45
N LEU A 16 8.26 4.51 10.80
CA LEU A 16 7.08 3.80 10.28
C LEU A 16 5.78 4.50 10.70
N LEU A 17 5.64 4.90 11.96
CA LEU A 17 4.45 5.62 12.44
C LEU A 17 4.29 6.98 11.74
N THR A 18 5.38 7.70 11.50
CA THR A 18 5.33 8.98 10.76
C THR A 18 4.88 8.78 9.32
N VAL A 19 5.35 7.74 8.62
CA VAL A 19 4.90 7.45 7.24
C VAL A 19 3.43 7.02 7.21
N LEU A 20 3.01 6.17 8.15
CA LEU A 20 1.67 5.56 8.13
C LEU A 20 0.58 6.51 8.60
N LEU A 21 0.83 7.30 9.65
CA LEU A 21 -0.20 8.09 10.33
C LEU A 21 -0.25 9.55 9.88
N MET A 22 0.93 10.16 9.69
CA MET A 22 1.05 11.62 9.49
C MET A 22 0.38 12.14 8.21
N PRO A 23 0.40 11.44 7.06
CA PRO A 23 -0.22 11.94 5.83
C PRO A 23 -1.71 12.20 5.99
N SER A 24 -2.43 11.19 6.50
CA SER A 24 -3.87 11.31 6.75
C SER A 24 -4.17 12.28 7.89
N PHE A 25 -3.31 12.31 8.93
CA PHE A 25 -3.47 13.23 10.05
C PHE A 25 -3.47 14.70 9.59
N ILE A 26 -2.44 15.07 8.83
CA ILE A 26 -2.26 16.43 8.30
C ILE A 26 -3.39 16.78 7.34
N PHE A 27 -3.79 15.82 6.51
CA PHE A 27 -4.87 16.01 5.56
C PHE A 27 -6.15 16.50 6.23
N VAL A 28 -6.58 15.84 7.30
CA VAL A 28 -7.81 16.20 8.03
C VAL A 28 -7.60 17.39 8.97
N PHE A 29 -6.47 17.45 9.69
CA PHE A 29 -6.26 18.48 10.71
C PHE A 29 -6.02 19.88 10.14
N LEU A 30 -5.31 19.98 9.01
CA LEU A 30 -5.03 21.24 8.33
C LEU A 30 -5.97 21.51 7.15
N ASP A 31 -6.99 20.66 6.94
CA ASP A 31 -7.95 20.75 5.82
C ASP A 31 -7.24 20.95 4.46
N THR A 32 -6.16 20.21 4.25
CA THR A 32 -5.36 20.35 3.02
C THR A 32 -6.00 19.60 1.86
N SER A 33 -5.78 20.07 0.64
CA SER A 33 -6.34 19.44 -0.56
C SER A 33 -5.75 18.09 -0.94
N SER A 34 -4.60 17.68 -0.36
CA SER A 34 -3.90 16.45 -0.74
C SER A 34 -3.05 15.86 0.38
N LEU A 35 -3.00 14.52 0.41
CA LEU A 35 -2.09 13.73 1.25
C LEU A 35 -0.60 13.98 0.95
N ALA A 36 -0.27 14.57 -0.22
CA ALA A 36 1.10 14.85 -0.63
C ALA A 36 1.84 15.75 0.37
N ILE A 37 1.17 16.75 0.95
CA ILE A 37 1.77 17.67 1.93
C ILE A 37 2.18 16.90 3.18
N GLY A 38 1.32 16.00 3.66
CA GLY A 38 1.63 15.19 4.83
C GLY A 38 2.73 14.15 4.58
N MET A 39 2.77 13.55 3.38
CA MET A 39 3.88 12.68 2.94
C MET A 39 5.22 13.43 2.82
N LEU A 40 5.19 14.72 2.48
CA LEU A 40 6.38 15.54 2.41
C LEU A 40 6.94 15.88 3.79
N LEU A 41 6.06 16.27 4.70
CA LEU A 41 6.44 16.54 6.08
C LEU A 41 6.95 15.27 6.78
N SER A 42 6.31 14.12 6.54
CA SER A 42 6.82 12.83 7.06
C SER A 42 8.20 12.52 6.48
N SER A 43 8.40 12.73 5.18
CA SER A 43 9.70 12.55 4.51
C SER A 43 10.80 13.44 5.11
N PHE A 44 10.50 14.70 5.39
CA PHE A 44 11.44 15.62 6.04
C PHE A 44 11.82 15.14 7.45
N LEU A 45 10.84 14.74 8.27
CA LEU A 45 11.09 14.21 9.61
C LEU A 45 11.90 12.90 9.58
N ILE A 46 11.65 12.04 8.60
CA ILE A 46 12.44 10.82 8.45
C ILE A 46 13.89 11.15 8.11
N GLN A 47 14.14 12.12 7.22
CA GLN A 47 15.50 12.56 6.93
C GLN A 47 16.20 13.11 8.17
N THR A 48 15.53 13.95 8.98
CA THR A 48 16.15 14.51 10.19
C THR A 48 16.49 13.41 11.21
N ILE A 49 15.63 12.40 11.37
CA ILE A 49 15.94 11.21 12.20
C ILE A 49 17.14 10.45 11.61
N LEU A 50 17.18 10.24 10.30
CA LEU A 50 18.24 9.48 9.63
C LEU A 50 19.59 10.22 9.63
N MET A 51 19.62 11.55 9.66
CA MET A 51 20.86 12.35 9.79
C MET A 51 21.63 11.98 11.07
N THR A 52 20.92 11.58 12.13
CA THR A 52 21.53 11.12 13.39
C THR A 52 22.02 9.66 13.35
N SER A 53 21.85 8.96 12.22
CA SER A 53 22.24 7.56 12.06
C SER A 53 23.47 7.44 11.17
N ARG A 54 24.56 6.87 11.71
CA ARG A 54 25.80 6.66 10.95
C ARG A 54 25.53 5.68 9.81
N GLY A 55 25.81 6.09 8.57
CA GLY A 55 25.80 5.22 7.40
C GLY A 55 24.51 5.18 6.57
N ALA A 56 23.42 5.85 7.00
CA ALA A 56 22.18 5.92 6.22
C ALA A 56 22.35 6.68 4.89
N PHE A 57 23.21 7.69 4.85
CA PHE A 57 23.44 8.55 3.68
C PHE A 57 24.38 7.97 2.61
N LYS A 58 24.90 6.75 2.80
CA LYS A 58 25.70 6.10 1.75
C LYS A 58 24.79 5.42 0.73
N ILE A 59 24.59 6.08 -0.41
CA ILE A 59 23.84 5.56 -1.57
C ILE A 59 24.82 5.06 -2.63
N ASP A 60 24.48 3.95 -3.29
CA ASP A 60 25.23 3.41 -4.41
C ASP A 60 25.18 4.37 -5.63
N ALA A 61 26.34 4.75 -6.16
CA ALA A 61 26.46 5.74 -7.23
C ALA A 61 25.68 5.37 -8.51
N GLU A 62 25.65 4.10 -8.87
CA GLU A 62 24.87 3.61 -10.03
C GLU A 62 23.37 3.84 -9.87
N LEU A 63 22.84 3.65 -8.66
CA LEU A 63 21.42 3.82 -8.40
C LEU A 63 21.07 5.30 -8.29
N LEU A 64 21.96 6.12 -7.74
CA LEU A 64 21.85 7.58 -7.78
C LEU A 64 21.85 8.10 -9.24
N PHE A 65 22.69 7.53 -10.10
CA PHE A 65 22.76 7.87 -11.52
C PHE A 65 21.49 7.46 -12.29
N LEU A 66 20.99 6.24 -12.04
CA LEU A 66 19.71 5.81 -12.63
C LEU A 66 18.56 6.70 -12.15
N PHE A 67 18.53 7.03 -10.85
CA PHE A 67 17.52 7.89 -10.27
C PHE A 67 17.57 9.31 -10.86
N SER A 68 18.76 9.88 -11.07
CA SER A 68 18.91 11.21 -11.68
C SER A 68 18.50 11.23 -13.15
N ILE A 69 18.78 10.16 -13.91
CA ILE A 69 18.28 10.03 -15.29
C ILE A 69 16.75 9.99 -15.31
N ILE A 70 16.13 9.17 -14.47
CA ILE A 70 14.66 9.07 -14.42
C ILE A 70 14.05 10.42 -14.02
N LEU A 71 14.61 11.09 -13.00
CA LEU A 71 14.19 12.43 -12.60
C LEU A 71 14.28 13.42 -13.76
N LEU A 72 15.38 13.41 -14.52
CA LEU A 72 15.57 14.32 -15.65
C LEU A 72 14.58 14.03 -16.78
N LEU A 73 14.32 12.76 -17.10
CA LEU A 73 13.33 12.37 -18.10
C LEU A 73 11.91 12.78 -17.70
N VAL A 74 11.53 12.54 -16.44
CA VAL A 74 10.21 12.94 -15.94
C VAL A 74 10.10 14.45 -15.83
N ALA A 75 11.13 15.16 -15.38
CA ALA A 75 11.14 16.62 -15.33
C ALA A 75 11.00 17.25 -16.73
N PHE A 76 11.68 16.67 -17.73
CA PHE A 76 11.52 17.09 -19.13
C PHE A 76 10.08 16.85 -19.61
N ASN A 77 9.51 15.67 -19.34
CA ASN A 77 8.12 15.37 -19.69
C ASN A 77 7.13 16.33 -19.00
N CYS A 78 7.29 16.57 -17.69
CA CYS A 78 6.47 17.53 -16.95
C CYS A 78 6.59 18.96 -17.49
N ALA A 79 7.79 19.38 -17.93
CA ALA A 79 8.00 20.70 -18.52
C ALA A 79 7.29 20.83 -19.88
N VAL A 80 7.36 19.80 -20.72
CA VAL A 80 6.63 19.76 -22.01
C VAL A 80 5.13 19.80 -21.78
N ILE A 81 4.62 19.02 -20.84
CA ILE A 81 3.20 18.99 -20.49
C ILE A 81 2.74 20.35 -19.95
N CYS A 82 3.50 20.96 -19.04
CA CYS A 82 3.20 22.29 -18.50
C CYS A 82 3.18 23.34 -19.61
N PHE A 83 4.04 23.23 -20.61
CA PHE A 83 4.06 24.15 -21.75
C PHE A 83 2.83 23.99 -22.65
N ILE A 84 2.39 22.75 -22.91
CA ILE A 84 1.26 22.45 -23.79
C ILE A 84 -0.08 22.77 -23.12
N TYR A 85 -0.29 22.27 -21.90
CA TYR A 85 -1.58 22.33 -21.20
C TYR A 85 -1.69 23.50 -20.21
N GLN A 86 -0.62 24.28 -20.03
CA GLN A 86 -0.57 25.39 -19.05
C GLN A 86 -0.91 24.96 -17.60
N ASP A 87 -0.75 23.67 -17.29
CA ASP A 87 -0.98 23.11 -15.96
C ASP A 87 0.36 22.89 -15.23
N VAL A 88 0.48 23.47 -14.04
CA VAL A 88 1.69 23.43 -13.20
C VAL A 88 1.73 22.18 -12.30
N LYS A 89 0.62 21.45 -12.16
CA LYS A 89 0.51 20.27 -11.29
C LYS A 89 1.58 19.18 -11.56
N PRO A 90 1.97 18.85 -12.81
CA PRO A 90 3.04 17.87 -13.08
C PRO A 90 4.40 18.33 -12.56
N LEU A 91 4.70 19.63 -12.62
CA LEU A 91 5.95 20.19 -12.08
C LEU A 91 5.98 20.13 -10.55
N LEU A 92 4.88 20.48 -9.89
CA LEU A 92 4.74 20.34 -8.43
C LEU A 92 4.87 18.88 -7.99
N SER A 93 4.48 17.95 -8.85
CA SER A 93 4.56 16.51 -8.59
C SER A 93 5.99 15.97 -8.61
N LEU A 94 6.99 16.72 -9.11
CA LEU A 94 8.40 16.32 -9.03
C LEU A 94 8.90 16.19 -7.58
N VAL A 95 8.18 16.81 -6.64
CA VAL A 95 8.41 16.65 -5.21
C VAL A 95 8.24 15.18 -4.75
N TRP A 96 7.54 14.34 -5.52
CA TRP A 96 7.51 12.89 -5.30
C TRP A 96 8.91 12.25 -5.32
N PHE A 97 9.84 12.76 -6.12
CA PHE A 97 11.21 12.24 -6.13
C PHE A 97 11.94 12.47 -4.81
N PHE A 98 11.64 13.56 -4.09
CA PHE A 98 12.15 13.74 -2.74
C PHE A 98 11.62 12.65 -1.79
N VAL A 99 10.33 12.32 -1.89
CA VAL A 99 9.68 11.24 -1.12
C VAL A 99 10.25 9.85 -1.50
N ALA A 100 10.51 9.61 -2.79
CA ALA A 100 11.14 8.37 -3.24
C ALA A 100 12.58 8.24 -2.74
N PHE A 101 13.33 9.34 -2.72
CA PHE A 101 14.69 9.39 -2.19
C PHE A 101 14.72 9.12 -0.69
N THR A 102 13.79 9.66 0.10
CA THR A 102 13.68 9.35 1.53
C THR A 102 13.33 7.90 1.80
N ALA A 103 12.44 7.31 0.99
CA ALA A 103 12.15 5.89 1.05
C ALA A 103 13.41 5.03 0.79
N MET A 104 14.25 5.40 -0.17
CA MET A 104 15.53 4.73 -0.40
C MET A 104 16.49 4.82 0.81
N LEU A 105 16.59 6.00 1.43
CA LEU A 105 17.39 6.18 2.66
C LEU A 105 16.86 5.29 3.81
N LEU A 106 15.53 5.21 3.98
CA LEU A 106 14.92 4.28 4.94
C LEU A 106 15.27 2.82 4.59
N GLY A 107 15.21 2.45 3.31
CA GLY A 107 15.63 1.12 2.85
C GLY A 107 17.08 0.81 3.21
N ARG A 108 18.00 1.78 3.09
CA ARG A 108 19.40 1.61 3.52
C ARG A 108 19.49 1.35 5.02
N TYR A 109 18.73 2.10 5.81
CA TYR A 109 18.69 1.93 7.26
C TYR A 109 18.18 0.52 7.64
N ILE A 110 17.07 0.08 7.04
CA ILE A 110 16.50 -1.26 7.25
C ILE A 110 17.50 -2.37 6.87
N PHE A 111 18.27 -2.19 5.80
CA PHE A 111 19.27 -3.18 5.37
C PHE A 111 20.34 -3.47 6.45
N HIS A 112 20.78 -2.43 7.18
CA HIS A 112 21.80 -2.56 8.23
C HIS A 112 21.24 -3.01 9.59
N LEU A 113 19.92 -2.94 9.80
CA LEU A 113 19.28 -3.43 11.02
C LEU A 113 19.26 -4.96 11.07
N SER A 114 19.37 -5.53 12.27
CA SER A 114 19.20 -6.97 12.47
C SER A 114 17.74 -7.40 12.27
N PHE A 115 17.53 -8.65 11.86
CA PHE A 115 16.18 -9.17 11.59
C PHE A 115 15.27 -9.06 12.82
N ASN A 116 15.80 -9.40 14.00
CA ASN A 116 15.04 -9.35 15.25
C ASN A 116 14.53 -7.94 15.57
N LYS A 117 15.33 -6.90 15.28
CA LYS A 117 14.91 -5.51 15.47
C LYS A 117 13.75 -5.14 14.55
N ILE A 118 13.85 -5.47 13.27
CA ILE A 118 12.79 -5.22 12.29
C ILE A 118 11.51 -5.98 12.69
N TYR A 119 11.64 -7.27 13.01
CA TYR A 119 10.53 -8.14 13.38
C TYR A 119 9.78 -7.63 14.63
N CYS A 120 10.52 -7.24 15.68
CA CYS A 120 9.90 -6.70 16.89
C CYS A 120 9.32 -5.31 16.66
N THR A 121 9.99 -4.42 15.91
CA THR A 121 9.42 -3.12 15.57
C THR A 121 8.11 -3.25 14.79
N LEU A 122 8.02 -4.18 13.83
CA LEU A 122 6.76 -4.46 13.12
C LEU A 122 5.65 -4.95 14.06
N PHE A 123 5.98 -5.83 15.02
CA PHE A 123 5.01 -6.28 16.02
C PHE A 123 4.40 -5.10 16.79
N TYR A 124 5.22 -4.18 17.29
CA TYR A 124 4.73 -3.00 18.02
C TYR A 124 3.94 -2.05 17.11
N ALA A 125 4.35 -1.86 15.86
CA ALA A 125 3.59 -1.08 14.89
C ALA A 125 2.18 -1.69 14.66
N ILE A 126 2.08 -3.01 14.50
CA ILE A 126 0.79 -3.71 14.37
C ILE A 126 -0.06 -3.52 15.62
N VAL A 127 0.51 -3.73 16.81
CA VAL A 127 -0.23 -3.56 18.07
C VAL A 127 -0.78 -2.14 18.20
N LEU A 128 0.02 -1.11 17.90
CA LEU A 128 -0.44 0.28 17.91
C LEU A 128 -1.57 0.54 16.91
N LEU A 129 -1.47 0.02 15.68
CA LEU A 129 -2.53 0.16 14.69
C LEU A 129 -3.82 -0.60 15.09
N LEU A 130 -3.71 -1.78 15.69
CA LEU A 130 -4.87 -2.49 16.21
C LEU A 130 -5.53 -1.74 17.37
N LEU A 131 -4.74 -1.15 18.28
CA LEU A 131 -5.26 -0.32 19.36
C LEU A 131 -6.00 0.90 18.82
N ILE A 132 -5.50 1.53 17.75
CA ILE A 132 -6.20 2.63 17.07
C ILE A 132 -7.58 2.17 16.56
N GLY A 133 -7.64 1.02 15.88
CA GLY A 133 -8.90 0.49 15.35
C GLY A 133 -9.91 0.15 16.44
N TRP A 134 -9.47 -0.46 17.54
CA TRP A 134 -10.35 -0.76 18.68
C TRP A 134 -10.77 0.48 19.45
N PHE A 135 -9.90 1.47 19.58
CA PHE A 135 -10.23 2.73 20.23
C PHE A 135 -11.36 3.44 19.48
N GLU A 136 -11.31 3.46 18.15
CA GLU A 136 -12.39 4.03 17.33
C GLU A 136 -13.73 3.35 17.60
N ILE A 137 -13.76 2.01 17.62
CA ILE A 137 -15.01 1.25 17.86
C ILE A 137 -15.57 1.50 19.27
N LEU A 138 -14.71 1.56 20.29
CA LEU A 138 -15.14 1.64 21.68
C LEU A 138 -15.51 3.06 22.12
N PHE A 139 -14.80 4.06 21.62
CA PHE A 139 -14.94 5.44 22.12
C PHE A 139 -15.49 6.41 21.07
N GLY A 140 -15.31 6.13 19.77
CA GLY A 140 -15.63 7.05 18.67
C GLY A 140 -14.80 8.34 18.74
N MET A 141 -13.87 8.56 17.81
CA MET A 141 -13.06 9.79 17.83
C MET A 141 -13.65 10.86 16.93
N HIS A 142 -14.53 11.69 17.50
CA HIS A 142 -15.11 12.85 16.80
C HIS A 142 -14.40 14.17 17.14
N TRP A 143 -13.08 14.18 17.26
CA TRP A 143 -12.34 15.40 17.63
C TRP A 143 -11.86 16.20 16.41
N GLY A 144 -12.07 17.52 16.44
CA GLY A 144 -11.66 18.44 15.37
C GLY A 144 -12.36 18.14 14.03
N GLY A 145 -11.63 18.30 12.92
CA GLY A 145 -12.13 18.04 11.55
C GLY A 145 -12.54 16.59 11.26
N TYR A 146 -12.34 15.67 12.20
CA TYR A 146 -12.82 14.28 12.08
C TYR A 146 -14.32 14.15 12.40
N GLY A 147 -14.91 15.09 13.16
CA GLY A 147 -16.33 15.07 13.48
C GLY A 147 -17.26 15.35 12.27
N SER A 148 -16.74 15.98 11.21
CA SER A 148 -17.49 16.26 9.98
C SER A 148 -17.39 15.15 8.93
N LEU A 149 -16.53 14.14 9.16
CA LEU A 149 -16.37 12.99 8.26
C LEU A 149 -17.27 11.85 8.72
N GLU A 150 -18.14 11.36 7.83
CA GLU A 150 -19.10 10.28 8.19
C GLU A 150 -18.41 8.96 8.58
N LYS A 151 -17.19 8.70 8.09
CA LYS A 151 -16.49 7.39 8.21
C LYS A 151 -14.98 7.52 8.38
N SER A 152 -14.54 8.31 9.35
CA SER A 152 -13.12 8.44 9.69
C SER A 152 -12.68 7.48 10.80
N VAL A 153 -11.39 7.15 10.84
CA VAL A 153 -10.76 6.41 11.94
C VAL A 153 -9.55 7.21 12.36
N PHE A 154 -9.55 7.92 13.48
CA PHE A 154 -8.41 8.78 13.80
C PHE A 154 -7.08 7.97 13.81
N PRO A 155 -5.99 8.40 13.13
CA PRO A 155 -5.79 9.66 12.39
C PRO A 155 -5.98 9.54 10.86
N PHE A 156 -6.66 8.50 10.40
CA PHE A 156 -7.04 8.25 9.02
C PHE A 156 -8.33 8.98 8.64
N SER A 157 -8.33 9.60 7.46
CA SER A 157 -9.50 10.26 6.90
C SER A 157 -10.60 9.28 6.48
N GLU A 158 -10.23 8.02 6.21
CA GLU A 158 -11.16 6.96 5.81
C GLU A 158 -10.82 5.62 6.46
N GLU A 159 -11.84 4.79 6.63
CA GLU A 159 -11.72 3.38 7.02
C GLU A 159 -10.76 2.59 6.13
N SER A 160 -10.84 2.82 4.81
CA SER A 160 -10.04 2.11 3.83
C SER A 160 -8.55 2.46 3.97
N HIS A 161 -8.26 3.70 4.39
CA HIS A 161 -6.92 4.17 4.62
C HIS A 161 -6.26 3.50 5.83
N TYR A 162 -7.03 3.32 6.91
CA TYR A 162 -6.61 2.52 8.05
C TYR A 162 -6.25 1.08 7.64
N ALA A 163 -7.10 0.44 6.82
CA ALA A 163 -6.88 -0.93 6.37
C ALA A 163 -5.58 -1.10 5.55
N LEU A 164 -5.25 -0.14 4.69
CA LEU A 164 -4.02 -0.16 3.90
C LEU A 164 -2.77 0.01 4.77
N ALA A 165 -2.81 0.88 5.78
CA ALA A 165 -1.71 1.03 6.74
C ALA A 165 -1.48 -0.25 7.56
N LEU A 166 -2.55 -0.88 8.06
CA LEU A 166 -2.47 -2.14 8.80
C LEU A 166 -1.95 -3.29 7.92
N CYS A 167 -2.45 -3.38 6.68
CA CYS A 167 -2.04 -4.35 5.67
C CYS A 167 -0.51 -4.39 5.50
N MET A 168 0.09 -3.21 5.32
CA MET A 168 1.53 -3.04 5.08
C MET A 168 2.40 -3.61 6.20
N MET A 169 1.91 -3.61 7.44
CA MET A 169 2.66 -4.15 8.58
C MET A 169 2.34 -5.62 8.83
N ILE A 170 1.06 -6.01 8.71
CA ILE A 170 0.58 -7.30 9.20
C ILE A 170 0.95 -8.48 8.30
N LEU A 171 0.86 -8.34 6.97
CA LEU A 171 1.21 -9.40 6.02
C LEU A 171 2.67 -9.85 6.11
N PRO A 172 3.67 -8.94 6.06
CA PRO A 172 5.07 -9.34 6.20
C PRO A 172 5.37 -9.97 7.56
N TYR A 173 4.67 -9.56 8.63
CA TYR A 173 4.79 -10.19 9.93
C TYR A 173 4.21 -11.60 9.96
N ILE A 174 2.98 -11.80 9.46
CA ILE A 174 2.31 -13.11 9.40
C ILE A 174 3.12 -14.11 8.56
N LEU A 175 3.69 -13.65 7.45
CA LEU A 175 4.48 -14.48 6.55
C LEU A 175 5.70 -15.13 7.25
N ILE A 176 6.33 -14.43 8.20
CA ILE A 176 7.55 -14.91 8.86
C ILE A 176 7.31 -15.45 10.28
N SER A 177 6.18 -15.11 10.90
CA SER A 177 5.87 -15.53 12.27
C SER A 177 5.73 -17.05 12.39
N LYS A 178 6.48 -17.63 13.33
CA LYS A 178 6.40 -19.07 13.66
C LYS A 178 5.25 -19.40 14.60
N SER A 179 4.78 -18.45 15.40
CA SER A 179 3.80 -18.70 16.45
C SER A 179 2.38 -18.72 15.89
N PHE A 180 1.78 -19.91 15.82
CA PHE A 180 0.37 -20.08 15.44
C PHE A 180 -0.55 -19.21 16.31
N LYS A 181 -0.33 -19.21 17.63
CA LYS A 181 -1.14 -18.42 18.59
C LYS A 181 -1.14 -16.93 18.26
N VAL A 182 0.03 -16.35 18.00
CA VAL A 182 0.15 -14.90 17.71
C VAL A 182 -0.52 -14.57 16.37
N VAL A 183 -0.33 -15.39 15.35
CA VAL A 183 -0.97 -15.16 14.05
C VAL A 183 -2.49 -15.27 14.16
N THR A 184 -3.01 -16.28 14.85
CA THR A 184 -4.46 -16.44 15.04
C THR A 184 -5.07 -15.26 15.79
N ILE A 185 -4.39 -14.74 16.82
CA ILE A 185 -4.84 -13.53 17.53
C ILE A 185 -4.93 -12.34 16.58
N PHE A 186 -3.91 -12.12 15.74
CA PHE A 186 -3.91 -11.04 14.76
C PHE A 186 -5.02 -11.21 13.70
N LEU A 187 -5.19 -12.41 13.15
CA LEU A 187 -6.27 -12.69 12.19
C LEU A 187 -7.66 -12.49 12.80
N LEU A 188 -7.88 -12.92 14.05
CA LEU A 188 -9.13 -12.69 14.77
C LEU A 188 -9.39 -11.19 14.96
N ASN A 189 -8.37 -10.42 15.34
CA ASN A 189 -8.51 -8.97 15.48
C ASN A 189 -8.88 -8.30 14.16
N VAL A 190 -8.20 -8.64 13.05
CA VAL A 190 -8.52 -8.08 11.72
C VAL A 190 -9.94 -8.45 11.31
N LEU A 191 -10.38 -9.70 11.52
CA LEU A 191 -11.73 -10.14 11.19
C LEU A 191 -12.79 -9.42 12.03
N LEU A 192 -12.58 -9.32 13.34
CA LEU A 192 -13.50 -8.61 14.24
C LEU A 192 -13.60 -7.13 13.87
N LEU A 193 -12.47 -6.48 13.61
CA LEU A 193 -12.46 -5.11 13.10
C LEU A 193 -13.21 -5.04 11.76
N ALA A 194 -12.99 -5.93 10.79
CA ALA A 194 -13.67 -5.88 9.49
C ALA A 194 -15.20 -6.03 9.57
N LEU A 195 -15.71 -6.74 10.59
CA LEU A 195 -17.13 -6.98 10.79
C LEU A 195 -17.80 -5.91 11.66
N LEU A 196 -17.17 -5.53 12.77
CA LEU A 196 -17.66 -4.48 13.67
C LEU A 196 -17.53 -3.09 13.04
N PHE A 197 -16.55 -2.94 12.17
CA PHE A 197 -16.29 -1.76 11.37
C PHE A 197 -16.39 -2.14 9.88
N PRO A 198 -17.60 -2.06 9.27
CA PRO A 198 -17.89 -2.66 7.97
C PRO A 198 -16.98 -2.16 6.84
N ASN A 199 -15.87 -2.86 6.62
CA ASN A 199 -14.82 -2.45 5.69
C ASN A 199 -14.38 -3.62 4.81
N LEU A 200 -14.80 -3.58 3.54
CA LEU A 200 -14.46 -4.61 2.56
C LEU A 200 -12.94 -4.75 2.36
N THR A 201 -12.20 -3.64 2.39
CA THR A 201 -10.73 -3.64 2.27
C THR A 201 -10.09 -4.46 3.38
N LEU A 202 -10.59 -4.32 4.62
CA LEU A 202 -10.07 -5.04 5.78
C LEU A 202 -10.43 -6.53 5.73
N LEU A 203 -11.59 -6.88 5.18
CA LEU A 203 -11.96 -8.26 4.90
C LEU A 203 -11.02 -8.90 3.86
N VAL A 204 -10.64 -8.14 2.81
CA VAL A 204 -9.62 -8.60 1.85
C VAL A 204 -8.26 -8.79 2.53
N VAL A 205 -7.86 -7.88 3.44
CA VAL A 205 -6.64 -8.03 4.24
C VAL A 205 -6.67 -9.33 5.04
N PHE A 206 -7.81 -9.68 5.66
CA PHE A 206 -8.00 -10.95 6.36
C PHE A 206 -7.82 -12.16 5.42
N CYS A 207 -8.53 -12.18 4.29
CA CYS A 207 -8.45 -13.27 3.31
C CYS A 207 -7.02 -13.46 2.78
N LEU A 208 -6.34 -12.37 2.42
CA LEU A 208 -4.97 -12.42 1.92
C LEU A 208 -4.00 -12.85 3.02
N SER A 209 -4.22 -12.43 4.27
CA SER A 209 -3.41 -12.86 5.42
C SER A 209 -3.56 -14.37 5.69
N CYS A 210 -4.77 -14.92 5.54
CA CYS A 210 -5.01 -16.36 5.60
C CYS A 210 -4.26 -17.10 4.49
N LEU A 211 -4.33 -16.61 3.24
CA LEU A 211 -3.61 -17.18 2.11
C LEU A 211 -2.09 -17.17 2.35
N VAL A 212 -1.54 -16.04 2.81
CA VAL A 212 -0.12 -15.86 3.14
C VAL A 212 0.32 -16.79 4.27
N PHE A 213 -0.52 -16.97 5.29
CA PHE A 213 -0.25 -17.90 6.36
C PHE A 213 -0.16 -19.35 5.88
N VAL A 214 -0.92 -19.71 4.86
CA VAL A 214 -0.93 -21.07 4.30
C VAL A 214 0.15 -21.26 3.22
N LEU A 215 0.63 -20.19 2.58
CA LEU A 215 1.75 -20.26 1.63
C LEU A 215 3.03 -20.90 2.22
N ARG A 216 3.20 -20.83 3.54
CA ARG A 216 4.30 -21.50 4.27
C ARG A 216 4.14 -23.02 4.40
N MET A 217 2.92 -23.52 4.23
CA MET A 217 2.57 -24.93 4.39
C MET A 217 2.76 -25.70 3.08
N GLN A 218 2.48 -27.00 3.10
CA GLN A 218 2.44 -27.82 1.88
C GLN A 218 1.40 -27.26 0.90
N THR A 219 1.67 -27.39 -0.40
CA THR A 219 0.79 -26.87 -1.48
C THR A 219 -0.64 -27.39 -1.39
N VAL A 220 -0.85 -28.60 -0.86
CA VAL A 220 -2.19 -29.15 -0.64
C VAL A 220 -3.01 -28.24 0.28
N TYR A 221 -2.43 -27.72 1.36
CA TYR A 221 -3.11 -26.79 2.25
C TYR A 221 -3.44 -25.46 1.58
N LEU A 222 -2.61 -24.99 0.65
CA LEU A 222 -2.91 -23.79 -0.14
C LEU A 222 -4.18 -23.99 -0.97
N PHE A 223 -4.28 -25.11 -1.70
CA PHE A 223 -5.47 -25.43 -2.49
C PHE A 223 -6.70 -25.65 -1.60
N LEU A 224 -6.53 -26.29 -0.43
CA LEU A 224 -7.62 -26.43 0.55
C LEU A 224 -8.07 -25.08 1.11
N CYS A 225 -7.15 -24.18 1.47
CA CYS A 225 -7.48 -22.86 1.98
C CYS A 225 -8.14 -22.00 0.90
N ALA A 226 -7.62 -22.01 -0.33
CA ALA A 226 -8.25 -21.35 -1.47
C ALA A 226 -9.65 -21.92 -1.74
N GLY A 227 -9.80 -23.24 -1.73
CA GLY A 227 -11.09 -23.92 -1.89
C GLY A 227 -12.08 -23.56 -0.77
N MET A 228 -11.62 -23.50 0.48
CA MET A 228 -12.45 -23.06 1.62
C MET A 228 -12.86 -21.59 1.49
N LEU A 229 -11.94 -20.69 1.13
CA LEU A 229 -12.26 -19.28 0.93
C LEU A 229 -13.28 -19.10 -0.20
N VAL A 230 -13.15 -19.84 -1.30
CA VAL A 230 -14.14 -19.86 -2.39
C VAL A 230 -15.47 -20.42 -1.90
N PHE A 231 -15.46 -21.54 -1.19
CA PHE A 231 -16.67 -22.16 -0.66
C PHE A 231 -17.41 -21.23 0.32
N PHE A 232 -16.72 -20.70 1.33
CA PHE A 232 -17.31 -19.74 2.27
C PHE A 232 -17.73 -18.45 1.58
N GLY A 233 -16.97 -17.97 0.59
CA GLY A 233 -17.35 -16.82 -0.24
C GLY A 233 -18.64 -17.06 -1.01
N LEU A 234 -18.80 -18.24 -1.62
CA LEU A 234 -20.02 -18.63 -2.32
C LEU A 234 -21.20 -18.80 -1.36
N VAL A 235 -21.00 -19.46 -0.22
CA VAL A 235 -22.04 -19.60 0.82
C VAL A 235 -22.46 -18.22 1.32
N PHE A 236 -21.51 -17.32 1.56
CA PHE A 236 -21.78 -15.95 1.96
C PHE A 236 -22.60 -15.23 0.88
N PHE A 237 -22.19 -15.34 -0.38
CA PHE A 237 -22.87 -14.70 -1.50
C PHE A 237 -24.29 -15.22 -1.74
N ILE A 238 -24.53 -16.53 -1.59
CA ILE A 238 -25.82 -17.16 -1.87
C ILE A 238 -26.79 -17.01 -0.70
N PHE A 239 -26.33 -17.14 0.55
CA PHE A 239 -27.22 -17.27 1.71
C PHE A 239 -27.18 -16.09 2.69
N LEU A 240 -26.08 -15.33 2.72
CA LEU A 240 -25.86 -14.29 3.75
C LEU A 240 -25.88 -12.88 3.18
N LEU A 241 -25.73 -12.70 1.86
CA LEU A 241 -25.65 -11.39 1.22
C LEU A 241 -26.86 -10.51 1.56
N ASP A 242 -28.06 -11.08 1.56
CA ASP A 242 -29.32 -10.37 1.87
C ASP A 242 -29.37 -9.87 3.32
N TYR A 243 -28.63 -10.49 4.23
CA TYR A 243 -28.53 -10.08 5.64
C TYR A 243 -27.47 -9.01 5.87
N PHE A 244 -26.62 -8.70 4.88
CA PHE A 244 -25.61 -7.65 4.97
C PHE A 244 -25.78 -6.63 3.84
N PRO A 245 -26.71 -5.66 3.98
CA PRO A 245 -27.02 -4.66 2.96
C PRO A 245 -25.78 -3.88 2.48
N TYR A 246 -24.83 -3.64 3.40
CA TYR A 246 -23.56 -2.99 3.08
C TYR A 246 -22.79 -3.75 2.00
N PHE A 247 -22.55 -5.06 2.14
CA PHE A 247 -21.78 -5.83 1.16
C PHE A 247 -22.57 -6.07 -0.13
N GLN A 248 -23.90 -6.25 -0.03
CA GLN A 248 -24.78 -6.37 -1.19
C GLN A 248 -24.69 -5.13 -2.10
N SER A 249 -24.78 -3.94 -1.53
CA SER A 249 -24.70 -2.67 -2.29
C SER A 249 -23.35 -2.46 -2.99
N ARG A 250 -22.29 -3.13 -2.54
CA ARG A 250 -20.93 -3.04 -3.10
C ARG A 250 -20.67 -4.05 -4.23
N LEU A 251 -21.57 -5.02 -4.41
CA LEU A 251 -21.47 -6.11 -5.37
C LEU A 251 -22.48 -5.98 -6.53
N THR A 252 -23.37 -4.99 -6.50
CA THR A 252 -24.25 -4.64 -7.60
C THR A 252 -23.54 -3.69 -8.57
N PHE A 253 -23.17 -4.19 -9.76
CA PHE A 253 -22.46 -3.42 -10.78
C PHE A 253 -23.38 -2.79 -11.84
N GLU A 254 -24.56 -3.37 -12.07
CA GLU A 254 -25.56 -2.81 -12.99
C GLU A 254 -26.39 -1.73 -12.29
N ASN A 255 -26.47 -0.54 -12.88
CA ASN A 255 -27.27 0.58 -12.39
C ASN A 255 -27.06 0.93 -10.91
N SER A 256 -25.86 0.71 -10.38
CA SER A 256 -25.52 0.99 -9.00
C SER A 256 -25.55 2.49 -8.72
N ASP A 257 -26.23 2.89 -7.65
CA ASP A 257 -26.08 4.21 -7.04
C ASP A 257 -25.03 4.19 -5.90
N ASN A 258 -24.34 3.05 -5.72
CA ASN A 258 -23.28 2.95 -4.73
C ASN A 258 -22.02 3.66 -5.22
N LEU A 259 -21.73 4.81 -4.60
CA LEU A 259 -20.57 5.66 -4.89
C LEU A 259 -19.26 4.88 -5.03
N THR A 260 -19.02 3.91 -4.16
CA THR A 260 -17.72 3.24 -4.14
C THR A 260 -17.57 2.16 -5.22
N THR A 261 -18.67 1.50 -5.60
CA THR A 261 -18.70 0.60 -6.75
C THR A 261 -18.50 1.39 -8.03
N LEU A 262 -19.16 2.56 -8.13
CA LEU A 262 -18.97 3.49 -9.25
C LEU A 262 -17.53 3.99 -9.32
N VAL A 263 -16.92 4.36 -8.20
CA VAL A 263 -15.52 4.81 -8.15
C VAL A 263 -14.54 3.69 -8.54
N PHE A 264 -14.79 2.45 -8.13
CA PHE A 264 -13.97 1.31 -8.54
C PHE A 264 -14.09 1.05 -10.06
N LEU A 265 -15.31 1.09 -10.59
CA LEU A 265 -15.57 0.93 -12.02
C LEU A 265 -14.96 2.09 -12.84
N GLN A 266 -15.08 3.32 -12.33
CA GLN A 266 -14.47 4.51 -12.90
C GLN A 266 -12.96 4.32 -13.12
N GLY A 267 -12.25 3.74 -12.15
CA GLY A 267 -10.81 3.46 -12.27
C GLY A 267 -10.46 2.59 -13.48
N TRP A 268 -11.17 1.47 -13.67
CA TRP A 268 -10.95 0.57 -14.81
C TRP A 268 -11.30 1.22 -16.14
N ILE A 269 -12.44 1.91 -16.21
CA ILE A 269 -12.89 2.56 -17.45
C ILE A 269 -11.96 3.73 -17.80
N MET A 270 -11.51 4.52 -16.82
CA MET A 270 -10.51 5.57 -17.05
C MET A 270 -9.21 4.99 -17.59
N ALA A 271 -8.70 3.91 -16.99
CA ALA A 271 -7.49 3.26 -17.47
C ALA A 271 -7.62 2.80 -18.92
N TYR A 272 -8.74 2.18 -19.27
CA TYR A 272 -9.03 1.75 -20.65
C TYR A 272 -9.17 2.93 -21.62
N THR A 273 -10.01 3.91 -21.28
CA THR A 273 -10.32 5.05 -22.15
C THR A 273 -9.05 5.85 -22.45
N ASN A 274 -8.27 6.20 -21.42
CA ASN A 274 -7.03 6.95 -21.62
C ASN A 274 -5.98 6.13 -22.38
N LEU A 275 -5.95 4.80 -22.22
CA LEU A 275 -5.04 3.94 -23.01
C LEU A 275 -5.40 3.97 -24.51
N VAL A 276 -6.69 3.90 -24.85
CA VAL A 276 -7.16 3.91 -26.24
C VAL A 276 -7.00 5.29 -26.87
N GLU A 277 -7.47 6.34 -26.20
CA GLU A 277 -7.48 7.71 -26.73
C GLU A 277 -6.06 8.29 -26.87
N THR A 278 -5.09 7.85 -26.06
CA THR A 278 -3.67 8.24 -26.20
C THR A 278 -2.86 7.32 -27.11
N TYR A 279 -3.51 6.40 -27.84
CA TYR A 279 -2.87 5.39 -28.67
C TYR A 279 -1.78 4.58 -27.94
N GLY A 280 -1.96 4.37 -26.64
CA GLY A 280 -1.04 3.63 -25.80
C GLY A 280 0.14 4.42 -25.20
N LEU A 281 0.26 5.73 -25.44
CA LEU A 281 1.34 6.53 -24.84
C LEU A 281 1.07 6.88 -23.36
N GLY A 282 -0.20 7.04 -22.99
CA GLY A 282 -0.61 7.58 -21.69
C GLY A 282 -0.64 9.12 -21.67
N ILE A 283 -1.35 9.68 -20.69
CA ILE A 283 -1.58 11.13 -20.56
C ILE A 283 -0.43 11.90 -19.89
N GLY A 284 0.58 11.20 -19.35
CA GLY A 284 1.72 11.80 -18.67
C GLY A 284 1.63 11.80 -17.15
N PHE A 285 2.78 11.95 -16.48
CA PHE A 285 2.90 11.80 -15.03
C PHE A 285 2.07 12.83 -14.27
N GLN A 286 1.21 12.36 -13.36
CA GLN A 286 0.31 13.19 -12.52
C GLN A 286 -0.69 14.06 -13.30
N MET A 287 -1.01 13.68 -14.55
CA MET A 287 -2.02 14.34 -15.38
C MET A 287 -3.43 13.79 -15.19
N LEU A 288 -3.62 12.71 -14.44
CA LEU A 288 -4.96 12.18 -14.22
C LEU A 288 -5.83 13.21 -13.47
N GLY A 289 -7.06 13.39 -13.95
CA GLY A 289 -8.05 14.36 -13.46
C GLY A 289 -7.84 15.80 -13.95
N THR A 290 -6.91 16.04 -14.88
CA THR A 290 -6.68 17.35 -15.52
C THR A 290 -7.36 17.43 -16.88
N GLU A 291 -7.18 18.54 -17.60
CA GLU A 291 -7.72 18.74 -18.96
C GLU A 291 -7.24 17.68 -19.97
N ALA A 292 -6.10 17.04 -19.73
CA ALA A 292 -5.60 15.96 -20.59
C ALA A 292 -6.31 14.62 -20.36
N THR A 293 -7.16 14.51 -19.32
CA THR A 293 -7.83 13.25 -18.97
C THR A 293 -9.10 13.07 -19.80
N TYR A 294 -9.23 11.90 -20.40
CA TYR A 294 -10.48 11.46 -21.02
C TYR A 294 -11.39 10.87 -19.95
N PHE A 295 -12.48 11.59 -19.64
CA PHE A 295 -13.43 11.21 -18.59
C PHE A 295 -14.51 10.26 -19.12
N PRO A 296 -14.82 9.16 -18.41
CA PRO A 296 -15.93 8.29 -18.75
C PRO A 296 -17.26 8.79 -18.18
N ASN A 297 -18.38 8.41 -18.81
CA ASN A 297 -19.76 8.73 -18.38
C ASN A 297 -20.06 8.36 -16.91
N VAL A 298 -19.35 7.38 -16.34
CA VAL A 298 -19.48 7.00 -14.92
C VAL A 298 -19.10 8.16 -13.99
N SER A 299 -18.15 9.01 -14.39
CA SER A 299 -17.72 10.18 -13.61
C SER A 299 -18.84 11.23 -13.51
N GLU A 300 -19.60 11.41 -14.59
CA GLU A 300 -20.77 12.30 -14.62
C GLU A 300 -21.91 11.76 -13.74
N ARG A 301 -22.13 10.44 -13.75
CA ARG A 301 -23.10 9.80 -12.84
C ARG A 301 -22.75 10.01 -11.37
N ILE A 302 -21.46 9.91 -11.02
CA ILE A 302 -20.99 10.20 -9.65
C ILE A 302 -21.27 11.66 -9.28
N TYR A 303 -20.97 12.59 -10.19
CA TYR A 303 -21.26 14.01 -9.98
C TYR A 303 -22.76 14.26 -9.80
N TYR A 304 -23.62 13.62 -10.61
CA TYR A 304 -25.08 13.73 -10.48
C TYR A 304 -25.59 13.22 -9.13
N LEU A 305 -25.04 12.12 -8.62
CA LEU A 305 -25.47 11.51 -7.36
C LEU A 305 -24.96 12.26 -6.11
N THR A 306 -23.78 12.89 -6.18
CA THR A 306 -23.09 13.44 -5.00
C THR A 306 -22.85 14.94 -5.03
N GLY A 307 -23.07 15.58 -6.18
CA GLY A 307 -22.73 16.99 -6.42
C GLY A 307 -21.23 17.27 -6.50
N LYS A 308 -20.36 16.25 -6.45
CA LYS A 308 -18.89 16.39 -6.48
C LYS A 308 -18.24 15.25 -7.27
N TYR A 309 -17.03 15.49 -7.79
CA TYR A 309 -16.22 14.43 -8.39
C TYR A 309 -15.44 13.68 -7.31
N PHE A 310 -15.43 12.36 -7.37
CA PHE A 310 -14.66 11.51 -6.45
C PHE A 310 -13.56 10.75 -7.19
N ASN A 311 -12.37 10.73 -6.60
CA ASN A 311 -11.22 9.93 -7.02
C ASN A 311 -10.82 10.10 -8.50
N ILE A 312 -11.11 11.26 -9.11
CA ILE A 312 -10.73 11.57 -10.48
C ILE A 312 -9.21 11.74 -10.65
N TYR A 313 -8.53 12.21 -9.60
CA TYR A 313 -7.08 12.42 -9.63
C TYR A 313 -6.28 11.14 -9.37
N ASP A 314 -6.86 10.15 -8.71
CA ASP A 314 -6.16 8.94 -8.26
C ASP A 314 -6.68 7.65 -8.89
N GLY A 315 -7.78 7.71 -9.65
CA GLY A 315 -8.37 6.55 -10.33
C GLY A 315 -8.93 5.48 -9.38
N GLY A 316 -9.02 5.77 -8.08
CA GLY A 316 -9.52 4.86 -7.04
C GLY A 316 -8.51 3.80 -6.55
N PHE A 317 -7.55 3.40 -7.38
CA PHE A 317 -6.45 2.51 -7.05
C PHE A 317 -5.25 2.73 -7.99
N LEU A 318 -4.05 2.34 -7.54
CA LEU A 318 -2.81 2.78 -8.21
C LEU A 318 -2.66 2.21 -9.63
N LEU A 319 -3.13 0.99 -9.90
CA LEU A 319 -3.08 0.40 -11.24
C LEU A 319 -3.79 1.29 -12.26
N ALA A 320 -5.00 1.78 -11.94
CA ALA A 320 -5.76 2.63 -12.87
C ALA A 320 -4.97 3.89 -13.23
N LYS A 321 -4.35 4.52 -12.22
CA LYS A 321 -3.51 5.69 -12.41
C LYS A 321 -2.27 5.39 -13.26
N VAL A 322 -1.55 4.32 -12.95
CA VAL A 322 -0.34 3.92 -13.70
C VAL A 322 -0.64 3.61 -15.16
N VAL A 323 -1.73 2.89 -15.44
CA VAL A 323 -2.12 2.55 -16.82
C VAL A 323 -2.61 3.78 -17.59
N ALA A 324 -3.42 4.64 -16.97
CA ALA A 324 -3.89 5.86 -17.62
C ALA A 324 -2.73 6.82 -17.95
N GLU A 325 -1.80 7.02 -17.02
CA GLU A 325 -0.70 7.99 -17.16
C GLU A 325 0.46 7.50 -18.03
N PHE A 326 0.81 6.20 -17.97
CA PHE A 326 1.95 5.63 -18.69
C PHE A 326 1.56 4.72 -19.86
N GLY A 327 0.28 4.53 -20.14
CA GLY A 327 -0.23 3.73 -21.25
C GLY A 327 0.33 2.31 -21.26
N VAL A 328 0.94 1.91 -22.39
CA VAL A 328 1.54 0.58 -22.59
C VAL A 328 2.67 0.31 -21.59
N LEU A 329 3.48 1.31 -21.22
CA LEU A 329 4.51 1.14 -20.18
C LEU A 329 3.86 0.82 -18.82
N GLY A 330 2.72 1.44 -18.52
CA GLY A 330 1.92 1.12 -17.34
C GLY A 330 1.42 -0.33 -17.36
N VAL A 331 0.88 -0.80 -18.49
CA VAL A 331 0.45 -2.20 -18.66
C VAL A 331 1.60 -3.18 -18.48
N LEU A 332 2.78 -2.88 -19.04
CA LEU A 332 3.98 -3.71 -18.86
C LEU A 332 4.44 -3.74 -17.39
N LEU A 333 4.35 -2.63 -16.67
CA LEU A 333 4.67 -2.55 -15.24
C LEU A 333 3.72 -3.42 -14.42
N VAL A 334 2.41 -3.37 -14.72
CA VAL A 334 1.40 -4.22 -14.09
C VAL A 334 1.70 -5.70 -14.35
N ALA A 335 1.96 -6.08 -15.60
CA ALA A 335 2.29 -7.46 -15.97
C ALA A 335 3.56 -7.94 -15.26
N PHE A 336 4.60 -7.10 -15.19
CA PHE A 336 5.82 -7.38 -14.45
C PHE A 336 5.57 -7.57 -12.95
N TYR A 337 4.73 -6.72 -12.35
CA TYR A 337 4.38 -6.82 -10.94
C TYR A 337 3.62 -8.12 -10.63
N VAL A 338 2.63 -8.47 -11.45
CA VAL A 338 1.89 -9.75 -11.33
C VAL A 338 2.83 -10.94 -11.46
N PHE A 339 3.69 -10.94 -12.48
CA PHE A 339 4.70 -12.00 -12.68
C PHE A 339 5.62 -12.13 -11.45
N TYR A 340 6.04 -11.01 -10.88
CA TYR A 340 6.89 -11.00 -9.69
C TYR A 340 6.17 -11.53 -8.45
N LEU A 341 4.88 -11.24 -8.27
CA LEU A 341 4.07 -11.81 -7.18
C LEU A 341 3.97 -13.35 -7.28
N PHE A 342 3.74 -13.88 -8.48
CA PHE A 342 3.75 -15.33 -8.69
C PHE A 342 5.12 -15.93 -8.36
N LYS A 343 6.20 -15.31 -8.84
CA LYS A 343 7.57 -15.75 -8.53
C LYS A 343 7.86 -15.75 -7.03
N ILE A 344 7.39 -14.74 -6.30
CA ILE A 344 7.49 -14.66 -4.84
C ILE A 344 6.76 -15.83 -4.18
N ALA A 345 5.51 -16.10 -4.56
CA ALA A 345 4.70 -17.17 -3.98
C ALA A 345 5.39 -18.55 -4.13
N PHE A 346 5.92 -18.85 -5.33
CA PHE A 346 6.69 -20.07 -5.57
C PHE A 346 7.98 -20.14 -4.74
N TYR A 347 8.71 -19.03 -4.65
CA TYR A 347 9.95 -18.96 -3.88
C TYR A 347 9.71 -19.19 -2.39
N ILE A 348 8.68 -18.54 -1.81
CA ILE A 348 8.29 -18.70 -0.40
C ILE A 348 7.94 -20.16 -0.11
N ASN A 349 7.10 -20.79 -0.94
CA ASN A 349 6.68 -22.16 -0.73
C ASN A 349 7.86 -23.14 -0.79
N ARG A 350 8.79 -22.94 -1.74
CA ARG A 350 10.01 -23.75 -1.83
C ARG A 350 10.91 -23.57 -0.61
N TYR A 351 11.07 -22.34 -0.13
CA TYR A 351 11.93 -22.05 1.02
C TYR A 351 11.50 -22.78 2.29
N PHE A 352 10.22 -22.65 2.66
CA PHE A 352 9.72 -23.25 3.90
C PHE A 352 9.72 -24.79 3.87
N ARG A 353 9.85 -25.41 2.70
CA ARG A 353 10.04 -26.87 2.55
C ARG A 353 11.48 -27.33 2.78
N VAL A 354 12.45 -26.55 2.32
CA VAL A 354 13.86 -26.98 2.21
C VAL A 354 14.69 -26.57 3.43
N SER A 355 14.28 -25.53 4.16
CA SER A 355 15.12 -24.93 5.21
C SER A 355 15.29 -25.81 6.46
N LYS A 356 16.30 -26.69 6.43
CA LYS A 356 16.95 -27.31 7.59
C LYS A 356 18.46 -27.08 7.48
N GLY A 357 19.01 -26.17 8.29
CA GLY A 357 20.46 -26.03 8.53
C GLY A 357 21.12 -24.83 7.85
N ASP A 358 21.32 -23.76 8.63
CA ASP A 358 22.50 -22.85 8.67
C ASP A 358 22.11 -21.44 9.17
N ALA A 359 22.60 -21.07 10.36
CA ALA A 359 22.10 -19.93 11.14
C ALA A 359 22.36 -18.53 10.54
N VAL A 360 23.49 -18.32 9.83
CA VAL A 360 23.84 -17.00 9.26
C VAL A 360 23.08 -16.73 7.97
N ASN A 361 22.94 -17.73 7.10
CA ASN A 361 22.08 -17.65 5.92
C ASN A 361 20.60 -17.49 6.32
N GLU A 362 20.20 -18.04 7.48
CA GLU A 362 18.84 -17.94 7.97
C GLU A 362 18.41 -16.49 8.26
N GLU A 363 19.27 -15.61 8.79
CA GLU A 363 18.88 -14.22 9.08
C GLU A 363 18.62 -13.41 7.79
N GLN A 364 19.54 -13.47 6.83
CA GLN A 364 19.40 -12.73 5.57
C GLN A 364 18.19 -13.22 4.78
N LEU A 365 17.96 -14.53 4.80
CA LEU A 365 16.84 -15.16 4.13
C LEU A 365 15.50 -14.80 4.77
N LYS A 366 15.43 -14.76 6.11
CA LYS A 366 14.27 -14.24 6.84
C LYS A 366 13.97 -12.78 6.49
N LYS A 367 14.99 -11.91 6.40
CA LYS A 367 14.80 -10.52 5.93
C LYS A 367 14.26 -10.47 4.51
N ARG A 368 14.78 -11.30 3.62
CA ARG A 368 14.33 -11.37 2.22
C ARG A 368 12.86 -11.78 2.10
N ILE A 369 12.42 -12.76 2.89
CA ILE A 369 11.03 -13.19 2.93
C ILE A 369 10.12 -12.12 3.53
N LEU A 370 10.57 -11.46 4.60
CA LEU A 370 9.87 -10.32 5.18
C LEU A 370 9.67 -9.21 4.14
N ILE A 371 10.70 -8.90 3.33
CA ILE A 371 10.60 -7.94 2.22
C ILE A 371 9.56 -8.37 1.17
N TYR A 372 9.50 -9.66 0.85
CA TYR A 372 8.45 -10.20 -0.03
C TYR A 372 7.04 -10.01 0.52
N GLY A 373 6.87 -10.03 1.84
CA GLY A 373 5.60 -9.70 2.47
C GLY A 373 5.13 -8.27 2.21
N PHE A 374 6.02 -7.28 2.11
CA PHE A 374 5.63 -5.91 1.73
C PHE A 374 5.14 -5.83 0.28
N PHE A 375 5.75 -6.58 -0.64
CA PHE A 375 5.23 -6.66 -2.02
C PHE A 375 3.85 -7.31 -2.08
N ILE A 376 3.61 -8.38 -1.30
CA ILE A 376 2.28 -8.98 -1.25
C ILE A 376 1.27 -8.00 -0.62
N ALA A 377 1.62 -7.29 0.45
CA ALA A 377 0.75 -6.29 1.08
C ALA A 377 0.34 -5.18 0.09
N PHE A 378 1.28 -4.71 -0.72
CA PHE A 378 1.03 -3.68 -1.73
C PHE A 378 0.09 -4.10 -2.84
N SER A 379 -0.17 -5.40 -3.04
CA SER A 379 -1.16 -5.82 -4.05
C SER A 379 -2.56 -5.27 -3.73
N ILE A 380 -2.92 -5.13 -2.46
CA ILE A 380 -4.22 -4.54 -2.07
C ILE A 380 -4.26 -3.07 -2.51
N GLU A 381 -3.18 -2.33 -2.26
CA GLU A 381 -3.13 -0.92 -2.64
C GLU A 381 -3.12 -0.71 -4.16
N PHE A 382 -2.39 -1.60 -4.84
CA PHE A 382 -2.19 -1.54 -6.28
C PHE A 382 -3.46 -1.88 -7.07
N PHE A 383 -4.20 -2.92 -6.67
CA PHE A 383 -5.32 -3.46 -7.45
C PHE A 383 -6.71 -3.06 -6.94
N LEU A 384 -6.87 -2.74 -5.64
CA LEU A 384 -8.20 -2.62 -5.03
C LEU A 384 -8.52 -1.22 -4.53
N ARG A 385 -7.59 -0.58 -3.80
CA ARG A 385 -7.81 0.74 -3.21
C ARG A 385 -6.50 1.46 -2.98
N GLY A 386 -6.32 2.68 -3.46
CA GLY A 386 -5.06 3.41 -3.27
C GLY A 386 -5.21 4.92 -3.25
N TYR A 387 -4.15 5.59 -2.79
CA TYR A 387 -4.07 7.04 -2.55
C TYR A 387 -3.32 7.80 -3.66
N GLY A 388 -3.07 7.15 -4.80
CA GLY A 388 -2.10 7.63 -5.79
C GLY A 388 -0.64 7.46 -5.33
N TYR A 389 0.28 8.23 -5.92
CA TYR A 389 1.72 8.04 -5.71
C TYR A 389 2.24 8.50 -4.33
N PHE A 390 1.54 9.43 -3.69
CA PHE A 390 1.90 9.96 -2.37
C PHE A 390 1.23 9.14 -1.27
N SER A 391 1.55 7.85 -1.23
CA SER A 391 0.98 6.92 -0.26
C SER A 391 2.03 6.29 0.65
N PRO A 392 1.63 5.89 1.88
CA PRO A 392 2.49 5.11 2.76
C PRO A 392 2.96 3.79 2.14
N GLY A 393 2.10 3.12 1.36
CA GLY A 393 2.42 1.85 0.71
C GLY A 393 3.49 1.98 -0.36
N VAL A 394 3.35 2.96 -1.26
CA VAL A 394 4.37 3.26 -2.29
C VAL A 394 5.71 3.56 -1.62
N PHE A 395 5.71 4.36 -0.56
CA PHE A 395 6.91 4.67 0.21
C PHE A 395 7.60 3.40 0.76
N ILE A 396 6.85 2.52 1.42
CA ILE A 396 7.39 1.29 2.02
C ILE A 396 7.91 0.34 0.93
N VAL A 397 7.22 0.25 -0.22
CA VAL A 397 7.64 -0.61 -1.33
C VAL A 397 8.91 -0.11 -1.99
N ILE A 398 9.09 1.21 -2.15
CA ILE A 398 10.36 1.77 -2.64
C ILE A 398 11.50 1.42 -1.68
N ALA A 399 11.28 1.56 -0.37
CA ALA A 399 12.26 1.14 0.64
C ALA A 399 12.57 -0.37 0.52
N ALA A 400 11.55 -1.21 0.37
CA ALA A 400 11.67 -2.67 0.21
C ALA A 400 12.40 -3.08 -1.09
N LEU A 401 12.12 -2.39 -2.20
CA LEU A 401 12.82 -2.56 -3.49
C LEU A 401 14.31 -2.25 -3.34
N TYR A 402 14.64 -1.16 -2.65
CA TYR A 402 16.04 -0.79 -2.43
C TYR A 402 16.76 -1.81 -1.54
N VAL A 403 16.14 -2.31 -0.47
CA VAL A 403 16.72 -3.39 0.35
C VAL A 403 16.95 -4.66 -0.48
N SER A 404 16.00 -5.02 -1.36
CA SER A 404 16.12 -6.16 -2.27
C SER A 404 17.30 -6.01 -3.25
N PHE A 405 17.52 -4.80 -3.78
CA PHE A 405 18.66 -4.47 -4.64
C PHE A 405 20.00 -4.65 -3.90
N LEU A 406 20.11 -4.13 -2.67
CA LEU A 406 21.32 -4.26 -1.85
C LEU A 406 21.63 -5.72 -1.48
N ASN A 407 20.60 -6.51 -1.15
CA ASN A 407 20.76 -7.93 -0.85
C ASN A 407 21.31 -8.73 -2.03
N LYS A 408 20.96 -8.38 -3.27
CA LYS A 408 21.51 -9.07 -4.47
C LYS A 408 23.01 -8.81 -4.62
N ARG A 409 23.48 -7.57 -4.41
CA ARG A 409 24.90 -7.21 -4.53
C ARG A 409 25.79 -7.94 -3.51
N ARG A 410 25.32 -8.06 -2.27
CA ARG A 410 26.07 -8.74 -1.19
C ARG A 410 26.26 -10.24 -1.42
N ILE A 411 25.47 -10.87 -2.29
CA ILE A 411 25.60 -12.30 -2.62
C ILE A 411 26.59 -12.51 -3.77
N VAL A 412 26.87 -11.48 -4.57
CA VAL A 412 27.77 -11.53 -5.73
C VAL A 412 29.21 -11.16 -5.36
N VAL A 413 29.41 -10.45 -4.24
CA VAL A 413 30.71 -10.14 -3.63
C VAL A 413 30.97 -11.12 -2.50
#